data_AF-A0A971AQH6-F1
#
_entry.id   AF-A0A971AQH6-F1
#
_cell.length_a   1.000
_cell.length_b   1.000
_cell.length_c   1.000
_cell.angle_alpha   90.00
_cell.angle_beta   90.00
_cell.angle_gamma   90.00
#
_symmetry.space_group_name_H-M   'P 1'
#
loop_
_entity.id
_entity.type
_entity.pdbx_description
1 polymer ?
#
loop_
_entity_poly.entity_id
_entity_poly.type
_entity_poly.pdbx_seq_one_letter_code
_entity_poly.pdbx_strand_id
1 'polypeptide(L)' 'MLRHVNVGISFGIAMAIRLAIFYYLGRWADRKLGTEPWLTLLGILLAIGMSFHHLITEFIKVDGSGGDDVEEPTKRE' A
#
# COMPACT_ATOMS: atom_id res chain seq x y z
N MET A 1 23.75 2.64 -7.09
CA MET A 1 22.66 3.65 -7.20
C MET A 1 21.40 3.13 -7.90
N LEU A 2 21.47 2.39 -9.02
CA LEU A 2 20.29 1.95 -9.79
C LEU A 2 19.22 1.17 -8.98
N ARG A 3 19.61 0.38 -7.98
CA ARG A 3 18.67 -0.44 -7.18
C ARG A 3 17.65 0.36 -6.35
N HIS A 4 18.00 1.58 -5.92
CA HIS A 4 17.11 2.42 -5.11
C HIS A 4 16.06 3.14 -5.98
N VAL A 5 16.42 3.43 -7.22
CA VAL A 5 15.52 4.05 -8.20
C VAL A 5 14.33 3.12 -8.49
N ASN A 6 14.59 1.81 -8.59
CA ASN A 6 13.53 0.84 -8.88
C ASN A 6 12.46 0.78 -7.77
N VAL A 7 12.87 0.84 -6.50
CA VAL A 7 11.94 0.81 -5.37
C VAL A 7 11.05 2.06 -5.34
N GLY A 8 11.64 3.24 -5.53
CA GLY A 8 10.89 4.50 -5.57
C GLY A 8 9.89 4.55 -6.73
N ILE A 9 10.27 4.06 -7.91
CA ILE A 9 9.40 4.01 -9.08
C ILE A 9 8.25 3.00 -8.87
N SER A 10 8.54 1.79 -8.39
CA SER A 10 7.50 0.79 -8.12
C SER A 10 6.48 1.28 -7.08
N PHE A 11 6.96 1.94 -6.01
CA PHE A 11 6.09 2.54 -5.01
C PHE A 11 5.23 3.66 -5.61
N GLY A 12 5.83 4.56 -6.39
CA GLY A 12 5.12 5.65 -7.05
C GLY A 12 4.03 5.16 -8.00
N ILE A 13 4.31 4.12 -8.80
CA ILE A 13 3.32 3.50 -9.69
C ILE A 13 2.17 2.87 -8.88
N ALA A 14 2.49 2.10 -7.84
CA ALA A 14 1.48 1.47 -7.00
C ALA A 14 0.59 2.51 -6.29
N MET A 15 1.19 3.61 -5.83
CA MET A 15 0.48 4.76 -5.25
C MET A 15 -0.45 5.42 -6.28
N ALA A 16 0.04 5.68 -7.49
CA ALA A 16 -0.76 6.27 -8.57
C ALA A 16 -1.96 5.39 -8.95
N ILE A 17 -1.78 4.08 -9.01
CA ILE A 17 -2.87 3.12 -9.28
C ILE A 17 -3.94 3.20 -8.18
N ARG A 18 -3.54 3.18 -6.91
CA ARG A 18 -4.48 3.30 -5.78
C ARG A 18 -5.23 4.63 -5.84
N LEU A 19 -4.53 5.74 -6.02
CA LEU A 19 -5.13 7.07 -6.15
C LEU A 19 -6.15 7.10 -7.29
N ALA A 20 -5.83 6.54 -8.45
CA ALA A 20 -6.76 6.48 -9.58
C ALA A 20 -8.03 5.69 -9.22
N ILE A 21 -7.90 4.50 -8.61
CA ILE A 21 -9.03 3.68 -8.21
C ILE A 21 -9.94 4.44 -7.24
N PHE A 22 -9.39 4.99 -6.16
CA PHE A 22 -10.17 5.71 -5.16
C PHE A 22 -10.75 7.03 -5.69
N TYR A 23 -10.06 7.71 -6.61
CA TYR A 23 -10.59 8.88 -7.30
C TYR A 23 -11.81 8.54 -8.15
N TYR A 24 -11.72 7.53 -9.01
CA TYR A 24 -12.84 7.12 -9.86
C TYR A 24 -14.02 6.57 -9.04
N LEU A 25 -13.72 5.80 -7.98
CA LEU A 25 -14.73 5.28 -7.07
C LEU A 25 -15.43 6.41 -6.31
N GLY A 26 -14.67 7.36 -5.77
CA GLY A 26 -15.19 8.53 -5.08
C GLY A 26 -16.02 9.42 -5.99
N ARG A 27 -15.56 9.65 -7.23
CA ARG A 27 -16.29 10.44 -8.22
C ARG A 27 -17.59 9.75 -8.67
N TRP A 28 -17.58 8.43 -8.83
CA TRP A 28 -18.80 7.68 -9.12
C TRP A 28 -19.81 7.78 -7.97
N ALA A 29 -19.34 7.63 -6.74
CA ALA A 29 -20.17 7.72 -5.55
C ALA A 29 -20.72 9.16 -5.35
N ASP A 30 -19.89 10.18 -5.56
CA ASP A 30 -20.29 11.58 -5.51
C ASP A 30 -21.36 11.90 -6.57
N ARG A 31 -21.22 11.40 -7.80
CA ARG A 31 -22.25 11.58 -8.86
C ARG A 31 -23.55 10.86 -8.55
N LYS A 32 -23.50 9.73 -7.84
CA LYS A 32 -24.70 8.98 -7.41
C LYS A 32 -25.44 9.68 -6.27
N LEU A 33 -24.70 10.30 -5.34
CA LEU A 33 -25.24 10.93 -4.14
C LEU A 33 -25.45 12.44 -4.27
N GLY A 34 -24.94 13.07 -5.33
CA GLY A 34 -25.00 14.52 -5.54
C GLY A 34 -24.05 15.32 -4.63
N THR A 35 -23.07 14.66 -4.01
CA THR A 35 -22.16 15.23 -3.00
C THR A 35 -20.83 15.70 -3.58
N GLU A 36 -20.73 15.86 -4.91
CA GLU A 36 -19.49 16.30 -5.57
C GLU A 36 -18.95 17.59 -4.88
N PRO A 37 -17.69 17.61 -4.35
CA PRO A 37 -16.61 16.61 -4.48
C PRO A 37 -16.17 15.92 -3.17
N TRP A 38 -17.07 15.74 -2.19
CA TRP A 38 -16.70 15.31 -0.83
C TRP A 38 -16.25 13.84 -0.71
N LEU A 39 -16.93 12.87 -1.35
CA LEU A 39 -16.47 11.48 -1.30
C LEU A 39 -15.19 11.28 -2.10
N THR A 40 -14.99 12.04 -3.17
CA THR A 40 -13.73 12.02 -3.92
C THR A 40 -12.56 12.48 -3.05
N LEU A 41 -12.74 13.55 -2.26
CA LEU A 41 -11.74 14.02 -1.29
C LEU A 41 -11.44 12.95 -0.22
N LEU A 42 -12.47 12.33 0.35
CA LEU A 42 -12.30 11.24 1.32
C LEU A 42 -11.60 10.03 0.71
N GLY A 43 -11.94 9.66 -0.52
CA GLY A 43 -11.29 8.57 -1.25
C GLY A 43 -9.80 8.82 -1.47
N ILE A 44 -9.43 10.03 -1.89
CA ILE A 44 -8.02 10.42 -2.05
C ILE A 44 -7.29 10.36 -0.71
N LEU A 45 -7.90 10.90 0.36
CA LEU A 45 -7.29 10.90 1.69
C LEU A 45 -7.06 9.47 2.21
N LEU A 46 -8.02 8.57 1.99
CA LEU A 46 -7.90 7.15 2.31
C LEU A 46 -6.81 6.45 1.49
N ALA A 47 -6.72 6.74 0.18
CA ALA A 47 -5.70 6.15 -0.67
C ALA A 47 -4.28 6.56 -0.24
N ILE A 48 -4.11 7.82 0.17
CA ILE A 48 -2.86 8.33 0.74
C ILE A 48 -2.57 7.58 2.05
N GLY A 49 -3.50 7.61 3.01
CA GLY A 49 -3.34 6.97 4.31
C GLY A 49 -3.01 5.48 4.21
N MET A 50 -3.71 4.75 3.35
CA MET A 50 -3.49 3.32 3.12
C MET A 50 -2.10 3.04 2.53
N SER A 51 -1.61 3.89 1.63
CA SER A 51 -0.29 3.70 1.04
C SER A 51 0.85 3.97 2.03
N PHE A 52 0.70 4.98 2.88
CA PHE A 52 1.63 5.22 3.97
C PHE A 52 1.57 4.11 5.03
N HIS A 53 0.38 3.65 5.40
CA HIS A 53 0.21 2.54 6.32
C HIS A 53 0.87 1.26 5.79
N HIS A 54 0.70 0.95 4.51
CA HIS A 54 1.34 -0.20 3.88
C HIS A 54 2.86 -0.10 3.93
N LEU A 55 3.42 1.08 3.61
CA LEU A 55 4.86 1.32 3.68
C LEU A 55 5.39 1.10 5.11
N ILE A 56 4.79 1.75 6.11
CA ILE A 56 5.21 1.64 7.51
C ILE A 56 5.09 0.20 8.03
N THR A 57 4.00 -0.49 7.70
CA THR A 57 3.79 -1.89 8.11
C THR A 57 4.83 -2.80 7.48
N GLU A 58 5.16 -2.61 6.21
CA GLU A 58 6.17 -3.39 5.52
C GLU A 58 7.57 -3.15 6.12
N PHE A 59 7.91 -1.90 6.45
CA PHE A 59 9.16 -1.59 7.15
C PHE A 59 9.24 -2.22 8.55
N ILE A 60 8.16 -2.16 9.33
CA ILE A 60 8.10 -2.77 10.68
C ILE A 60 8.14 -4.30 10.58
N LYS A 61 7.48 -4.88 9.57
CA LYS A 61 7.43 -6.33 9.37
C LYS A 61 8.76 -6.89 8.84
N VAL A 62 9.48 -6.12 8.04
CA VAL A 62 10.85 -6.45 7.59
C VAL A 62 11.82 -6.50 8.77
N ASP A 63 11.62 -5.69 9.81
CA ASP A 63 12.44 -5.74 11.04
C ASP A 63 12.12 -6.95 11.94
N GLY A 64 10.90 -7.51 11.82
CA GLY A 64 10.43 -8.66 12.60
C GLY A 64 10.58 -10.02 11.92
N SER A 65 10.95 -10.09 10.64
CA SER A 65 11.10 -11.34 9.88
C SER A 65 12.55 -11.83 9.89
N GLY A 66 13.14 -11.93 11.08
CA GLY A 66 14.47 -12.49 11.32
C GLY A 66 14.44 -13.74 12.22
N GLY A 67 13.39 -14.55 12.15
CA GLY A 67 13.30 -15.72 13.02
C GLY A 67 12.12 -16.63 12.75
N ASP A 68 12.05 -17.20 11.54
CA ASP A 68 11.28 -18.42 11.29
C ASP A 68 12.11 -19.40 10.44
N ASP A 69 13.42 -19.44 10.67
CA ASP A 69 14.27 -20.56 10.26
C ASP A 69 14.19 -21.61 11.38
N VAL A 70 13.04 -22.27 11.50
CA VAL A 70 12.94 -23.45 12.38
C VAL A 70 13.84 -24.51 11.77
N GLU A 71 15.05 -24.64 12.31
CA GLU A 71 15.89 -25.83 12.19
C GLU A 71 15.01 -27.04 12.45
N GLU A 72 14.70 -27.81 11.41
CA GLU A 72 14.23 -29.17 11.59
C GLU A 72 15.46 -29.98 12.05
N PRO A 73 15.49 -30.47 13.30
CA PRO A 73 16.64 -31.20 13.79
C PRO A 73 16.75 -32.50 12.99
N THR A 74 17.89 -32.61 12.32
CA THR A 74 18.54 -33.85 11.91
C THR A 74 18.02 -35.04 12.71
N LYS A 75 17.14 -35.82 12.08
CA LYS A 75 16.77 -37.14 12.55
C LYS A 75 18.00 -38.03 12.33
N ARG A 76 18.92 -37.94 13.29
CA ARG A 76 19.97 -38.92 13.50
C ARG A 76 19.29 -40.20 13.98
N GLU A 77 19.60 -41.28 13.24
CA GLU A 77 19.64 -42.69 13.65
C GLU A 77 18.29 -43.41 13.86
#